data_AF-A0A935AJB4-F1
#
_entry.id   AF-A0A935AJB4-F1
#
_cell.length_a   1.000
_cell.length_b   1.000
_cell.length_c   1.000
_cell.angle_alpha   90.00
_cell.angle_beta   90.00
_cell.angle_gamma   90.00
#
_symmetry.space_group_name_H-M   'P 1'
#
loop_
_entity.id
_entity.type
_entity.pdbx_description
1 polymer ?
#
loop_
_entity_poly.entity_id
_entity_poly.type
_entity_poly.pdbx_seq_one_letter_code
_entity_poly.pdbx_strand_id
1 'polypeptide(L)'
;MASQSAERRRCLSCNRWGGERAPGKEPDTVDYDENNDRGPCQEGPWHGSSRRGPRNACGQWVRWIALGPPPQLPAPETRDNPAP
;
A
#
# COMPACT_ATOMS: atom_id res chain seq x y z
N MET A 1 12.81 10.85 -5.61
CA MET A 1 11.45 10.39 -5.26
C MET A 1 11.17 9.11 -6.03
N ALA A 2 10.84 8.04 -5.34
CA ALA A 2 10.50 6.74 -5.90
C ALA A 2 9.03 6.41 -5.62
N SER A 3 8.44 5.55 -6.46
CA SER A 3 7.05 5.11 -6.33
C SER A 3 6.96 3.62 -6.01
N GLN A 4 5.90 3.22 -5.30
CA GLN A 4 5.70 1.87 -4.82
C GLN A 4 4.21 1.46 -4.85
N SER A 5 3.88 0.42 -5.63
CA SER A 5 2.52 -0.13 -5.73
C SER A 5 2.07 -0.92 -4.50
N ALA A 6 0.88 -0.64 -3.98
CA ALA A 6 0.26 -1.32 -2.83
C ALA A 6 0.10 -2.84 -3.03
N GLU A 7 0.01 -3.30 -4.29
CA GLU A 7 0.00 -4.72 -4.66
C GLU A 7 1.20 -5.51 -4.08
N ARG A 8 2.35 -4.85 -3.90
CA ARG A 8 3.56 -5.50 -3.35
C ARG A 8 3.49 -5.71 -1.84
N ARG A 9 2.45 -5.18 -1.18
CA ARG A 9 2.17 -5.34 0.25
C ARG A 9 3.36 -5.00 1.17
N ARG A 10 4.12 -3.98 0.77
CA ARG A 10 5.29 -3.51 1.52
C ARG A 10 4.91 -2.56 2.64
N CYS A 11 5.75 -2.43 3.65
CA CYS A 11 5.54 -1.51 4.77
C CYS A 11 5.21 -0.09 4.28
N LEU A 12 5.85 0.39 3.22
CA LEU A 12 5.57 1.71 2.66
C LEU A 12 4.12 1.95 2.25
N SER A 13 3.38 0.91 1.85
CA SER A 13 1.94 0.99 1.52
C SER A 13 1.04 0.50 2.65
N CYS A 14 1.62 0.22 3.81
CA CYS A 14 0.90 -0.28 4.98
C CYS A 14 0.38 0.89 5.84
N ASN A 15 -0.87 0.85 6.31
CA ASN A 15 -1.43 1.88 7.19
C ASN A 15 -0.57 2.12 8.45
N ARG A 16 0.12 1.07 8.90
CA ARG A 16 0.91 1.03 10.13
C ARG A 16 2.33 1.60 9.99
N TRP A 17 2.70 2.08 8.81
CA TRP A 17 4.01 2.68 8.58
C TRP A 17 4.04 4.15 8.99
N GLY A 18 5.02 4.50 9.83
CA GLY A 18 5.19 5.86 10.36
C GLY A 18 6.31 6.66 9.72
N GLY A 19 6.95 6.17 8.65
CA GLY A 19 7.95 6.94 7.90
C GLY A 19 7.31 7.86 6.88
N GLU A 20 8.10 8.78 6.34
CA GLU A 20 7.66 9.77 5.37
C GLU A 20 7.24 9.12 4.04
N ARG A 21 6.06 9.52 3.54
CA ARG A 21 5.45 9.03 2.31
C ARG A 21 4.26 9.90 1.90
N ALA A 22 3.91 9.86 0.63
CA ALA A 22 2.74 10.51 0.06
C ALA A 22 1.98 9.54 -0.86
N PRO A 23 0.66 9.71 -1.07
CA PRO A 23 -0.03 9.04 -2.17
C PRO A 23 0.65 9.39 -3.50
N GLY A 24 0.91 8.37 -4.31
CA GLY A 24 1.53 8.55 -5.62
C GLY A 24 0.55 9.03 -6.68
N LYS A 25 1.09 9.43 -7.84
CA LYS A 25 0.29 9.92 -8.98
C LYS A 25 -0.67 8.86 -9.53
N GLU A 26 -0.24 7.60 -9.53
CA GLU A 26 -1.06 6.48 -9.99
C GLU A 26 -1.91 5.91 -8.84
N PRO A 27 -3.10 5.37 -9.12
CA PRO A 27 -3.91 4.70 -8.10
C PRO A 27 -3.11 3.57 -7.44
N ASP A 28 -3.36 3.35 -6.15
CA ASP A 28 -2.68 2.33 -5.37
C ASP A 28 -1.15 2.49 -5.27
N THR A 29 -0.57 3.63 -5.63
CA THR A 29 0.87 3.86 -5.49
C THR A 29 1.20 4.80 -4.35
N VAL A 30 2.39 4.63 -3.77
CA VAL A 30 2.95 5.48 -2.72
C VAL A 30 4.25 6.07 -3.21
N ASP A 31 4.36 7.38 -3.17
CA ASP A 31 5.60 8.11 -3.41
C ASP A 31 6.37 8.33 -2.11
N TYR A 32 7.69 8.20 -2.18
CA TYR A 32 8.58 8.32 -1.04
C TYR A 32 9.96 8.84 -1.45
N ASP A 33 10.67 9.46 -0.50
CA ASP A 33 12.08 9.78 -0.67
C ASP A 33 12.92 8.57 -0.28
N GLU A 34 13.74 8.08 -1.20
CA GLU A 34 14.65 6.94 -0.99
C GLU A 34 15.77 7.26 0.00
N ASN A 35 16.08 8.53 0.21
CA ASN A 35 17.10 8.99 1.15
C ASN A 35 16.51 9.20 2.57
N ASN A 36 15.19 9.39 2.67
CA ASN A 36 14.46 9.57 3.92
C ASN A 36 13.35 8.51 4.07
N ASP A 37 13.68 7.28 3.68
CA ASP A 37 12.71 6.22 3.47
C ASP A 37 12.43 5.40 4.74
N ARG A 38 13.03 5.78 5.87
CA ARG A 38 12.97 5.04 7.14
C ARG A 38 11.82 5.51 8.01
N GLY A 39 11.29 4.59 8.79
CA GLY A 39 10.18 4.87 9.69
C GLY A 39 9.94 3.74 10.67
N PRO A 40 9.41 4.05 11.87
CA PRO A 40 8.96 3.02 12.79
C PRO A 40 7.68 2.36 12.28
N CYS A 41 7.55 1.07 12.55
CA CYS A 41 6.26 0.40 12.45
C CYS A 41 5.42 0.79 13.67
N GLN A 42 4.28 1.45 13.45
CA GLN A 42 3.40 1.95 14.50
C GLN A 42 2.53 0.85 15.11
N GLU A 43 2.34 -0.28 14.43
CA GLU A 43 1.50 -1.39 14.89
C GLU A 43 1.91 -2.68 14.17
N GLY A 44 1.77 -3.84 14.83
CA GLY A 44 2.09 -5.15 14.26
C GLY A 44 3.36 -5.79 14.85
N PRO A 45 3.93 -6.81 14.19
CA PRO A 45 4.97 -7.65 14.79
C PRO A 45 6.30 -6.93 14.99
N TRP A 46 6.48 -5.76 14.39
CA TRP A 46 7.66 -4.91 14.54
C TRP A 46 7.35 -3.56 15.20
N HIS A 47 6.28 -3.47 15.99
CA HIS A 47 5.88 -2.26 16.71
C HIS A 47 7.09 -1.61 17.43
N GLY A 48 7.31 -0.31 17.17
CA GLY A 48 8.42 0.46 17.74
C GLY A 48 9.79 0.22 17.08
N SER A 49 9.89 -0.67 16.09
CA SER A 49 11.16 -0.93 15.40
C SER A 49 11.41 0.09 14.28
N SER A 50 12.47 0.88 14.43
CA SER A 50 12.97 1.83 13.41
C SER A 50 14.04 1.25 12.48
N ARG A 51 14.45 -0.02 12.70
CA ARG A 51 15.50 -0.70 11.92
C ARG A 51 15.03 -1.26 10.58
N ARG A 52 13.75 -1.11 10.24
CA ARG A 52 13.16 -1.74 9.06
C ARG A 52 12.97 -0.70 7.97
N GLY A 53 13.53 -0.98 6.81
CA GLY A 53 13.30 -0.18 5.61
C GLY A 53 11.88 -0.38 5.06
N PRO A 54 11.41 0.55 4.23
CA PRO A 54 10.04 0.62 3.71
C PRO A 54 9.74 -0.50 2.71
N ARG A 55 10.80 -1.14 2.21
CA ARG A 55 10.74 -2.25 1.26
C ARG A 55 10.44 -3.60 1.91
N ASN A 56 10.42 -3.69 3.24
CA ASN A 56 10.12 -4.94 3.96
C ASN A 56 8.63 -5.27 3.91
N ALA A 57 8.30 -6.55 4.14
CA ALA A 57 6.94 -7.03 4.35
C ALA A 57 6.88 -7.72 5.71
N CYS A 58 6.10 -7.18 6.65
CA CYS A 58 5.94 -7.75 8.00
C CYS A 58 4.89 -8.88 8.07
N GLY A 59 4.28 -9.24 6.94
CA GLY A 59 3.21 -10.25 6.86
C GLY A 59 1.84 -9.79 7.38
N GLN A 60 1.78 -8.70 8.14
CA GLN A 60 0.56 -8.10 8.70
C GLN A 60 0.20 -6.78 7.99
N TRP A 61 0.30 -6.81 6.66
CA TRP A 61 0.06 -5.64 5.82
C TRP A 61 -1.42 -5.26 5.80
N VAL A 62 -1.70 -3.99 6.08
CA VAL A 62 -3.03 -3.39 6.00
C VAL A 62 -2.93 -2.23 5.04
N ARG A 63 -3.79 -2.17 4.01
CA ARG A 63 -3.71 -1.11 2.99
C ARG A 63 -3.80 0.27 3.65
N TRP A 64 -2.90 1.17 3.25
CA TRP A 64 -2.93 2.54 3.75
C TRP A 64 -4.21 3.26 3.30
N ILE A 65 -4.93 3.86 4.25
CA ILE A 65 -6.26 4.44 3.99
C ILE A 65 -6.21 5.59 2.96
N ALA A 66 -5.08 6.30 2.88
CA ALA A 66 -4.91 7.43 1.98
C ALA A 66 -4.94 7.02 0.49
N LEU A 67 -4.74 5.73 0.19
CA LEU A 67 -4.80 5.20 -1.17
C LEU A 67 -6.25 4.91 -1.63
N GLY A 68 -7.28 5.13 -0.80
CA GLY A 68 -8.70 4.95 -1.16
C GLY A 68 -9.18 3.49 -1.13
N PRO A 69 -10.31 3.11 -1.73
CA PRO A 69 -10.58 1.72 -2.08
C PRO A 69 -9.74 1.30 -3.31
N PRO A 70 -9.40 0.01 -3.49
CA PRO A 70 -8.80 -0.45 -4.74
C PRO A 70 -9.72 -0.08 -5.91
N PRO A 71 -9.18 0.25 -7.10
CA PRO A 71 -9.99 0.49 -8.27
C PRO A 71 -10.88 -0.72 -8.47
N GLN A 72 -12.18 -0.47 -8.44
CA GLN A 72 -13.18 -1.47 -8.72
C GLN A 72 -12.95 -1.84 -10.18
N LEU A 73 -12.32 -2.99 -10.44
CA LEU A 73 -12.33 -3.56 -11.78
C LEU A 73 -13.82 -3.62 -12.19
N PRO A 74 -14.17 -3.19 -13.41
CA PRO A 74 -15.56 -3.25 -13.85
C PRO A 74 -16.07 -4.66 -13.58
N ALA A 75 -17.19 -4.75 -12.86
CA ALA A 75 -17.81 -6.03 -12.55
C ALA A 75 -17.91 -6.84 -13.85
N PRO A 76 -17.62 -8.15 -13.85
CA PRO A 76 -17.80 -8.96 -15.05
C PRO A 76 -19.22 -8.71 -15.55
N GLU A 77 -19.34 -8.11 -16.73
CA GLU A 77 -20.62 -7.80 -17.34
C GLU A 77 -21.38 -9.12 -17.39
N THR A 78 -22.46 -9.21 -16.60
CA THR A 78 -23.38 -10.34 -16.68
C THR A 78 -23.77 -10.44 -18.14
N ARG A 79 -23.24 -11.43 -18.84
CA ARG A 79 -23.67 -11.78 -20.20
C ARG A 79 -25.15 -12.10 -20.08
N ASP A 80 -25.96 -11.11 -20.40
CA ASP A 80 -27.40 -11.25 -20.58
C ASP A 80 -27.56 -12.25 -21.73
N ASN A 81 -27.87 -13.49 -21.35
CA ASN A 81 -28.08 -14.56 -22.29
C ASN A 81 -29.59 -14.58 -22.54
N PRO A 82 -30.08 -14.09 -23.70
CA PRO A 82 -31.52 -14.08 -23.94
C PRO A 82 -32.04 -15.52 -23.99
N ALA A 83 -33.10 -15.75 -23.23
CA ALA A 83 -33.76 -17.04 -23.04
C ALA A 83 -34.33 -17.60 -24.37
N PRO A 84 -34.46 -18.94 -24.50
CA PRO A 84 -35.26 -19.55 -25.56
C PRO A 84 -36.76 -19.38 -25.34
#